data_AF-A0A401MRR9-F1
#
_entry.id   AF-A0A401MRR9-F1
#
_cell.length_a   1.000
_cell.length_b   1.000
_cell.length_c   1.000
_cell.angle_alpha   90.00
_cell.angle_beta   90.00
_cell.angle_gamma   90.00
#
_symmetry.space_group_name_H-M   'P 1'
#
loop_
_entity.id
_entity.type
_entity.pdbx_description
1 polymer ?
#
loop_
_entity_poly.entity_id
_entity_poly.type
_entity_poly.pdbx_seq_one_letter_code
_entity_poly.pdbx_strand_id
1 'polypeptide(L)'
;MESEQALSRGEFYAEKIEAHEHTGFKGPSAEEAASRLQDFGERAQFQGQLALDKNRLKRIMKRNDPAVYPGTYITCVHDPAKALCEKARRGRGEGLPEHGGCLPLACRNVALTIENTQAWQRELAWIERRLAGRPLLPPLLLHRLNGRRAEITDFLGSNGIPVISP
;
A
#
# COMPACT_ATOMS: atom_id res chain seq x y z
N MET A 1 15.12 -8.99 -12.48
CA MET A 1 14.56 -7.90 -11.65
C MET A 1 13.27 -7.31 -12.22
N GLU A 2 13.26 -6.41 -13.21
CA GLU A 2 12.00 -5.75 -13.64
C GLU A 2 10.94 -6.72 -14.20
N SER A 3 11.34 -7.69 -15.02
CA SER A 3 10.42 -8.73 -15.52
C SER A 3 9.91 -9.68 -14.43
N GLU A 4 10.64 -9.87 -13.34
CA GLU A 4 10.20 -10.72 -12.22
C GLU A 4 9.22 -9.96 -11.32
N GLN A 5 9.49 -8.67 -11.08
CA GLN A 5 8.56 -7.79 -10.36
C GLN A 5 7.24 -7.63 -11.11
N ALA A 6 7.27 -7.51 -12.43
CA ALA A 6 6.04 -7.46 -13.24
C ALA A 6 5.25 -8.78 -13.18
N LEU A 7 5.93 -9.93 -13.13
CA LEU A 7 5.29 -11.24 -12.98
C LEU A 7 4.64 -11.40 -11.61
N SER A 8 5.41 -11.18 -10.53
CA SER A 8 4.91 -11.28 -9.16
C SER A 8 3.74 -10.32 -8.91
N ARG A 9 3.78 -9.13 -9.53
CA ARG A 9 2.68 -8.17 -9.47
C ARG A 9 1.45 -8.64 -10.25
N GLY A 10 1.64 -9.23 -11.43
CA GLY A 10 0.56 -9.85 -12.19
C GLY A 10 -0.11 -11.03 -11.47
N GLU A 11 0.68 -11.85 -10.76
CA GLU A 11 0.17 -12.94 -9.90
C GLU A 11 -0.66 -12.39 -8.75
N PHE A 12 -0.17 -11.36 -8.06
CA PHE A 12 -0.93 -10.66 -7.02
C PHE A 12 -2.27 -10.12 -7.53
N TYR A 13 -2.30 -9.51 -8.73
CA TYR A 13 -3.55 -9.02 -9.30
C TYR A 13 -4.52 -10.16 -9.59
N ALA A 14 -4.04 -11.25 -10.18
CA ALA A 14 -4.87 -12.40 -10.50
C ALA A 14 -5.53 -12.99 -9.25
N GLU A 15 -4.76 -13.16 -8.17
CA GLU A 15 -5.25 -13.64 -6.88
C GLU A 15 -6.35 -12.71 -6.31
N LYS A 16 -6.11 -11.39 -6.26
CA LYS A 16 -7.09 -10.42 -5.74
C LYS A 16 -8.34 -10.29 -6.61
N ILE A 17 -8.21 -10.50 -7.92
CA ILE A 17 -9.34 -10.47 -8.85
C ILE A 17 -10.21 -11.71 -8.67
N GLU A 18 -9.59 -12.90 -8.64
CA GLU A 18 -10.27 -14.18 -8.45
C GLU A 18 -11.01 -14.24 -7.11
N ALA A 19 -10.35 -13.80 -6.03
CA ALA A 19 -10.95 -13.75 -4.70
C ALA A 19 -11.99 -12.63 -4.53
N HIS A 20 -12.25 -11.82 -5.57
CA HIS A 20 -13.08 -10.61 -5.52
C HIS A 20 -12.64 -9.56 -4.48
N GLU A 21 -11.42 -9.67 -3.96
CA GLU A 21 -10.88 -8.81 -2.91
C GLU A 21 -10.43 -7.43 -3.42
N HIS A 22 -10.35 -7.24 -4.74
CA HIS A 22 -10.04 -5.95 -5.37
C HIS A 22 -11.06 -4.83 -5.10
N THR A 23 -12.24 -5.16 -4.55
CA THR A 23 -13.29 -4.19 -4.21
C THR A 23 -13.24 -3.69 -2.77
N GLY A 24 -12.51 -4.38 -1.89
CA GLY A 24 -12.50 -4.11 -0.45
C GLY A 24 -11.48 -3.06 0.01
N PHE A 25 -10.87 -2.32 -0.92
CA PHE A 25 -9.74 -1.44 -0.62
C PHE A 25 -10.21 -0.21 0.17
N LYS A 26 -9.34 0.34 1.01
CA LYS A 26 -9.58 1.58 1.77
C LYS A 26 -8.60 2.68 1.40
N GLY A 27 -8.99 3.92 1.64
CA GLY A 27 -8.17 5.11 1.47
C GLY A 27 -8.24 5.81 0.12
N PRO A 28 -7.38 6.83 -0.12
CA PRO A 28 -7.61 7.85 -1.14
C PRO A 28 -7.70 7.33 -2.58
N SER A 29 -7.00 6.23 -2.88
CA SER A 29 -7.02 5.58 -4.20
C SER A 29 -7.75 4.24 -4.19
N ALA A 30 -8.60 3.95 -3.20
CA ALA A 30 -9.32 2.68 -3.12
C ALA A 30 -10.20 2.42 -4.34
N GLU A 31 -11.06 3.38 -4.70
CA GLU A 31 -11.96 3.24 -5.86
C GLU A 31 -11.18 3.11 -7.17
N GLU A 32 -10.08 3.87 -7.31
CA GLU A 32 -9.21 3.81 -8.47
C GLU A 32 -8.50 2.46 -8.56
N ALA A 33 -8.03 1.90 -7.45
CA ALA A 33 -7.47 0.55 -7.43
C ALA A 33 -8.50 -0.49 -7.88
N ALA A 34 -9.73 -0.41 -7.34
CA ALA A 34 -10.80 -1.34 -7.65
C ALA A 34 -11.14 -1.29 -9.15
N SER A 35 -11.33 -0.09 -9.70
CA SER A 35 -11.60 0.11 -11.12
C SER A 35 -10.46 -0.40 -12.00
N ARG A 36 -9.20 -0.07 -11.69
CA ARG A 36 -8.06 -0.52 -12.50
C ARG A 36 -7.86 -2.04 -12.46
N LEU A 37 -8.10 -2.68 -11.32
CA LEU A 37 -8.01 -4.13 -11.19
C LEU A 37 -9.19 -4.84 -11.86
N GLN A 38 -10.40 -4.27 -11.82
CA GLN A 38 -11.54 -4.77 -12.57
C GLN A 38 -11.27 -4.73 -14.08
N ASP A 39 -10.85 -3.57 -14.59
CA ASP A 39 -10.45 -3.39 -16.01
C ASP A 39 -9.36 -4.39 -16.42
N PHE A 40 -8.38 -4.63 -15.53
CA PHE A 40 -7.34 -5.62 -15.77
C PHE A 40 -7.91 -7.04 -15.86
N GLY A 41 -8.83 -7.40 -14.96
CA GLY A 41 -9.51 -8.69 -14.95
C GLY A 41 -10.29 -8.98 -16.23
N GLU A 42 -11.08 -8.00 -16.68
CA GLU A 42 -11.87 -8.08 -17.91
C GLU A 42 -10.96 -8.24 -19.14
N ARG A 43 -9.89 -7.46 -19.23
CA ARG A 43 -8.95 -7.50 -20.38
C ARG A 43 -8.05 -8.72 -20.38
N ALA A 44 -7.71 -9.26 -19.21
CA ALA A 44 -6.92 -10.47 -19.09
C ALA A 44 -7.72 -11.73 -19.49
N GLN A 45 -9.06 -11.64 -19.56
CA GLN A 45 -9.96 -12.76 -19.80
C GLN A 45 -9.55 -13.97 -18.94
N PHE A 46 -9.54 -13.78 -17.61
CA PHE A 46 -9.38 -14.87 -16.66
C PHE A 46 -10.61 -15.80 -16.73
N GLN A 47 -10.72 -16.58 -17.82
CA GLN A 47 -11.81 -17.53 -18.07
C GLN A 47 -11.61 -18.80 -17.22
N GLY A 48 -11.65 -18.69 -15.90
CA GLY A 48 -11.68 -19.84 -14.98
C GLY A 48 -10.49 -20.81 -15.05
N GLN A 49 -9.40 -20.46 -15.75
CA GLN A 49 -8.18 -21.26 -15.82
C GLN A 49 -7.01 -20.45 -15.26
N LEU A 50 -6.70 -20.68 -13.98
CA LEU A 50 -5.48 -20.25 -13.29
C LEU A 50 -4.23 -21.00 -13.75
N ALA A 51 -4.12 -21.20 -15.05
CA ALA A 51 -2.86 -21.52 -15.68
C ALA A 51 -2.60 -20.46 -16.74
N LEU A 52 -2.50 -19.19 -16.32
CA LEU A 52 -1.79 -18.22 -17.13
C LEU A 52 -0.33 -18.68 -17.19
N ASP A 53 0.06 -19.29 -18.32
CA ASP A 53 1.47 -19.43 -18.67
C ASP A 53 2.17 -18.08 -18.43
N LYS A 54 3.32 -18.11 -17.75
CA LYS A 54 4.12 -16.93 -17.39
C LYS A 54 4.34 -16.00 -18.59
N ASN A 55 4.48 -16.54 -19.81
CA ASN A 55 4.65 -15.72 -21.01
C ASN A 55 3.37 -14.99 -21.43
N ARG A 56 2.19 -15.59 -21.21
CA ARG A 56 0.90 -14.92 -21.41
C ARG A 56 0.71 -13.80 -20.39
N LEU A 57 0.99 -14.05 -19.10
CA LEU A 57 0.91 -13.02 -18.07
C LEU A 57 1.86 -11.85 -18.35
N LYS A 58 3.12 -12.12 -18.75
CA LYS A 58 4.06 -11.06 -19.19
C LYS A 58 3.50 -10.22 -20.33
N ARG A 59 2.86 -10.84 -21.34
CA ARG A 59 2.26 -10.11 -22.47
C ARG A 59 1.09 -9.24 -22.04
N ILE A 60 0.24 -9.74 -21.13
CA ILE A 60 -0.87 -8.96 -20.57
C ILE A 60 -0.32 -7.79 -19.76
N MET A 61 0.62 -8.03 -18.84
CA MET A 61 1.27 -7.00 -18.03
C MET A 61 1.95 -5.93 -18.89
N LYS A 62 2.63 -6.30 -19.98
CA LYS A 62 3.26 -5.33 -20.88
C LYS A 62 2.26 -4.38 -21.56
N ARG A 63 1.03 -4.83 -21.80
CA ARG A 63 0.01 -4.07 -22.55
C ARG A 63 -0.99 -3.35 -21.66
N ASN A 64 -1.31 -3.93 -20.51
CA ASN A 64 -2.43 -3.54 -19.67
C ASN A 64 -2.02 -3.41 -18.19
N ASP A 65 -0.78 -3.02 -17.88
CA ASP A 65 -0.39 -2.83 -16.47
C ASP A 65 -1.32 -1.81 -15.78
N PRO A 66 -2.04 -2.19 -14.71
CA PRO A 66 -2.89 -1.27 -13.97
C PRO A 66 -2.10 -0.27 -13.12
N ALA A 67 -0.77 -0.39 -13.04
CA ALA A 67 0.10 0.49 -12.25
C ALA A 67 -0.31 0.56 -10.77
N VAL A 68 -0.66 -0.61 -10.20
CA VAL A 68 -1.01 -0.81 -8.79
C VAL A 68 0.11 -1.59 -8.12
N TYR A 69 0.92 -0.98 -7.29
CA TYR A 69 2.15 -1.58 -6.75
C TYR A 69 1.92 -2.03 -5.29
N PRO A 70 1.83 -3.34 -5.03
CA PRO A 70 1.65 -3.85 -3.68
C PRO A 70 2.89 -3.57 -2.84
N GLY A 71 2.68 -3.25 -1.56
CA GLY A 71 3.73 -3.07 -0.58
C GLY A 71 3.24 -3.50 0.80
N THR A 72 4.15 -3.57 1.76
CA THR A 72 3.82 -4.05 3.12
C THR A 72 2.76 -3.18 3.79
N TYR A 73 2.96 -1.86 3.78
CA TYR A 73 2.12 -0.91 4.50
C TYR A 73 1.04 -0.26 3.64
N ILE A 74 1.23 -0.24 2.32
CA ILE A 74 0.27 0.33 1.36
C ILE A 74 0.34 -0.44 0.04
N THR A 75 -0.75 -0.37 -0.71
CA THR A 75 -0.78 -0.64 -2.15
C THR A 75 -0.81 0.70 -2.89
N CYS A 76 0.23 1.00 -3.65
CA CYS A 76 0.39 2.28 -4.34
C CYS A 76 -0.30 2.24 -5.71
N VAL A 77 -1.41 2.97 -5.88
CA VAL A 77 -2.04 3.22 -7.17
C VAL A 77 -1.32 4.38 -7.83
N HIS A 78 -0.35 4.07 -8.69
CA HIS A 78 0.54 5.10 -9.19
C HIS A 78 -0.19 6.04 -10.16
N ASP A 79 -0.24 7.30 -9.76
CA ASP A 79 -0.53 8.45 -10.59
C ASP A 79 0.55 9.53 -10.32
N PRO A 80 1.34 9.94 -11.33
CA PRO A 80 2.36 10.98 -11.18
C PRO A 80 1.84 12.32 -10.64
N ALA A 81 0.58 12.69 -10.93
CA ALA A 81 -0.02 13.94 -10.46
C ALA A 81 -0.26 13.93 -8.93
N LYS A 82 -0.43 12.73 -8.36
CA LYS A 82 -0.68 12.49 -6.93
C LYS A 82 0.55 11.95 -6.19
N ALA A 83 1.59 11.50 -6.91
CA ALA A 83 2.80 10.88 -6.36
C ALA A 83 3.66 11.86 -5.52
N LEU A 84 3.44 11.85 -4.20
CA LEU A 84 4.18 12.70 -3.27
C LEU A 84 5.69 12.45 -3.30
N CYS A 85 6.09 11.19 -3.49
CA CYS A 85 7.50 10.79 -3.61
C CYS A 85 8.20 11.39 -4.84
N GLU A 86 7.49 11.61 -5.95
CA GLU A 86 8.04 12.28 -7.12
C GLU A 86 8.09 13.80 -6.94
N LYS A 87 7.07 14.38 -6.30
CA LYS A 87 7.05 15.80 -5.97
C LYS A 87 8.20 16.18 -5.05
N ALA A 88 8.49 15.32 -4.07
CA ALA A 88 9.69 15.44 -3.25
C ALA A 88 10.92 15.44 -4.16
N ARG A 89 11.15 14.37 -4.94
CA ARG A 89 12.33 14.23 -5.83
C ARG A 89 12.60 15.40 -6.79
N ARG A 90 11.58 16.14 -7.23
CA ARG A 90 11.69 17.25 -8.19
C ARG A 90 11.96 18.62 -7.57
N GLY A 91 12.18 18.72 -6.25
CA GLY A 91 12.82 19.89 -5.63
C GLY A 91 11.98 21.18 -5.53
N ARG A 92 10.65 21.12 -5.38
CA ARG A 92 9.80 22.31 -5.13
C ARG A 92 8.70 22.12 -4.09
N GLY A 93 8.82 21.13 -3.20
CA GLY A 93 7.88 20.96 -2.10
C GLY A 93 8.42 21.58 -0.83
N GLU A 94 8.15 22.86 -0.58
CA GLU A 94 8.31 23.41 0.77
C GLU A 94 7.48 22.54 1.74
N GLY A 95 8.12 21.97 2.76
CA GLY A 95 7.47 21.07 3.72
C GLY A 95 7.38 19.59 3.32
N LEU A 96 8.00 19.15 2.21
CA LEU A 96 8.08 17.72 1.86
C LEU A 96 9.35 17.06 2.42
N PRO A 97 9.26 15.83 2.98
CA PRO A 97 10.42 15.04 3.41
C PRO A 97 11.48 14.83 2.33
N GLU A 98 12.76 14.78 2.73
CA GLU A 98 13.90 14.57 1.84
C GLU A 98 13.79 13.30 0.98
N HIS A 99 14.40 13.37 -0.19
CA HIS A 99 14.07 12.56 -1.36
C HIS A 99 14.53 11.10 -1.20
N GLY A 100 13.58 10.18 -1.05
CA GLY A 100 13.89 8.75 -1.10
C GLY A 100 12.76 7.84 -0.64
N GLY A 101 11.93 8.31 0.29
CA GLY A 101 10.84 7.53 0.86
C GLY A 101 9.51 7.76 0.14
N CYS A 102 8.79 6.69 -0.16
CA CYS A 102 7.33 6.81 -0.19
C CYS A 102 6.86 7.35 1.17
N LEU A 103 5.78 8.13 1.19
CA LEU A 103 5.17 8.65 2.42
C LEU A 103 3.76 8.07 2.56
N PRO A 104 3.63 6.81 2.99
CA PRO A 104 2.36 6.12 3.14
C PRO A 104 1.29 6.90 3.88
N LEU A 105 1.67 7.64 4.92
CA LEU A 105 0.72 8.32 5.80
C LEU A 105 0.14 9.60 5.19
N ALA A 106 0.74 10.14 4.12
CA ALA A 106 0.35 11.41 3.52
C ALA A 106 0.12 11.36 1.99
N CYS A 107 0.52 10.27 1.33
CA CYS A 107 0.43 10.16 -0.13
C CYS A 107 -1.00 9.85 -0.57
N ARG A 108 -1.48 10.54 -1.61
CA ARG A 108 -2.82 10.30 -2.18
C ARG A 108 -2.91 9.10 -3.12
N ASN A 109 -1.80 8.43 -3.42
CA ASN A 109 -1.78 7.18 -4.22
C ASN A 109 -2.09 5.94 -3.38
N VAL A 110 -2.52 6.11 -2.13
CA VAL A 110 -2.62 5.01 -1.18
C VAL A 110 -3.96 4.31 -1.34
N ALA A 111 -3.89 3.00 -1.55
CA ALA A 111 -4.97 2.09 -1.28
C ALA A 111 -4.50 1.06 -0.24
N LEU A 112 -5.40 0.68 0.66
CA LEU A 112 -5.11 -0.21 1.78
C LEU A 112 -5.92 -1.50 1.60
N THR A 113 -5.20 -2.60 1.49
CA THR A 113 -5.78 -3.94 1.62
C THR A 113 -5.93 -4.33 3.09
N ILE A 114 -6.53 -5.51 3.33
CA ILE A 114 -6.59 -6.11 4.67
C ILE A 114 -5.17 -6.36 5.19
N GLU A 115 -4.26 -6.86 4.36
CA GLU A 115 -2.87 -7.14 4.74
C GLU A 115 -2.10 -5.87 5.11
N ASN A 116 -2.34 -4.78 4.37
CA ASN A 116 -1.77 -3.46 4.69
C ASN A 116 -2.24 -2.98 6.06
N THR A 117 -3.54 -3.09 6.30
CA THR A 117 -4.16 -2.72 7.58
C THR A 117 -3.59 -3.54 8.73
N GLN A 118 -3.44 -4.85 8.55
CA GLN A 118 -2.83 -5.73 9.55
C GLN A 118 -1.35 -5.40 9.78
N ALA A 119 -0.61 -4.96 8.76
CA ALA A 119 0.78 -4.52 8.92
C ALA A 119 0.87 -3.30 9.84
N TRP A 120 0.00 -2.31 9.65
CA TRP A 120 -0.09 -1.15 10.54
C TRP A 120 -0.49 -1.54 11.97
N GLN A 121 -1.46 -2.44 12.13
CA GLN A 121 -1.86 -2.94 13.44
C GLN A 121 -0.70 -3.66 14.16
N ARG A 122 0.09 -4.46 13.44
CA ARG A 122 1.30 -5.09 14.01
C ARG A 122 2.36 -4.07 14.43
N GLU A 123 2.55 -3.00 13.66
CA GLU A 123 3.45 -1.90 14.03
C GLU A 123 2.96 -1.20 15.30
N LEU A 124 1.67 -0.87 15.39
CA LEU A 124 1.07 -0.28 16.59
C LEU A 124 1.25 -1.17 17.83
N ALA A 125 0.92 -2.45 17.73
CA ALA A 125 1.08 -3.40 18.83
C ALA A 125 2.56 -3.57 19.25
N TRP A 126 3.50 -3.44 18.32
CA TRP A 126 4.93 -3.41 18.65
C TRP A 126 5.31 -2.13 19.41
N ILE A 127 4.83 -0.97 18.95
CA ILE A 127 5.08 0.32 19.62
C ILE A 127 4.52 0.31 21.04
N GLU A 128 3.29 -0.16 21.23
CA GLU A 128 2.63 -0.22 22.55
C GLU A 128 3.35 -1.14 23.52
N ARG A 129 3.75 -2.34 23.08
CA ARG A 129 4.59 -3.23 23.89
C ARG A 129 5.91 -2.58 24.28
N ARG A 130 6.52 -1.80 23.38
CA ARG A 130 7.78 -1.11 23.66
C ARG A 130 7.60 0.03 24.67
N LEU A 131 6.49 0.77 24.59
CA LEU A 131 6.12 1.84 25.52
C LEU A 131 5.78 1.32 26.91
N ALA A 132 5.13 0.16 27.02
CA ALA A 132 4.79 -0.48 28.30
C ALA A 132 5.95 -1.22 28.96
N GLY A 133 7.02 -1.52 28.21
CA GLY A 133 8.16 -2.30 28.67
C GLY A 133 9.01 -1.61 29.75
N ARG A 134 9.74 -2.43 30.52
CA ARG A 134 10.74 -1.98 31.51
C ARG A 134 12.15 -2.45 31.10
N PRO A 135 13.22 -1.68 31.41
CA PRO A 135 13.24 -0.35 32.03
C PRO A 135 12.60 0.72 31.13
N LEU A 136 12.25 1.87 31.72
CA LEU A 136 11.65 2.98 30.97
C LEU A 136 12.57 3.45 29.84
N LEU A 137 11.94 3.83 28.73
CA LEU A 137 12.66 4.34 27.57
C LEU A 137 13.24 5.75 27.86
N PRO A 138 14.39 6.10 27.26
CA PRO A 138 14.89 7.47 27.28
C PRO A 138 13.85 8.46 26.72
N PRO A 139 13.78 9.71 27.24
CA PRO A 139 12.74 10.68 26.89
C PRO A 139 12.57 10.92 25.38
N LEU A 140 13.67 11.01 24.62
CA LEU A 140 13.62 11.21 23.17
C LEU A 140 12.98 10.02 22.45
N LEU A 141 13.30 8.79 22.86
CA LEU A 141 12.74 7.59 22.26
C LEU A 141 11.25 7.44 22.61
N LEU A 142 10.89 7.75 23.85
CA LEU A 142 9.50 7.81 24.30
C LEU A 142 8.68 8.80 23.45
N HIS A 143 9.19 10.02 23.26
CA HIS A 143 8.55 11.04 22.46
C HIS A 143 8.37 10.58 21.00
N ARG A 144 9.41 10.03 20.36
CA ARG A 144 9.35 9.53 18.98
C ARG A 144 8.33 8.40 18.80
N LEU A 145 8.29 7.44 19.72
CA LEU A 145 7.33 6.33 19.63
C LEU A 145 5.90 6.80 19.83
N ASN A 146 5.66 7.74 20.75
CA ASN A 146 4.35 8.35 20.92
C ASN A 146 3.91 9.13 19.67
N GLY A 147 4.81 9.91 19.07
CA GLY A 147 4.55 10.62 17.81
C GLY A 147 4.20 9.64 16.69
N ARG A 148 5.01 8.61 16.49
CA ARG A 148 4.75 7.57 15.48
C ARG A 148 3.43 6.85 15.69
N ARG A 149 3.09 6.51 16.95
CA ARG A 149 1.80 5.90 17.29
C ARG A 149 0.64 6.82 16.90
N ALA A 150 0.74 8.11 17.21
CA ALA A 150 -0.29 9.09 16.86
C ALA A 150 -0.46 9.19 15.33
N GLU A 151 0.63 9.34 14.59
CA GLU A 151 0.59 9.41 13.11
C GLU A 151 -0.11 8.19 12.47
N ILE A 152 0.20 6.98 12.94
CA ILE A 152 -0.43 5.76 12.41
C ILE A 152 -1.90 5.70 12.81
N THR A 153 -2.23 6.05 14.05
CA THR A 153 -3.61 6.05 14.57
C THR A 153 -4.49 7.00 13.77
N ASP A 154 -4.00 8.23 13.54
CA ASP A 154 -4.71 9.25 12.76
C ASP A 154 -4.86 8.83 11.29
N PHE A 155 -3.82 8.24 10.71
CA PHE A 155 -3.87 7.70 9.36
C PHE A 155 -4.91 6.58 9.22
N LEU A 156 -4.94 5.59 10.12
CA LEU A 156 -5.95 4.53 10.07
C LEU A 156 -7.36 5.09 10.30
N GLY A 157 -7.53 5.97 11.28
CA GLY A 157 -8.81 6.60 11.60
C GLY A 157 -9.39 7.42 10.43
N SER A 158 -8.56 8.24 9.78
CA SER A 158 -8.97 9.03 8.60
C SER A 158 -9.34 8.18 7.38
N ASN A 159 -8.90 6.92 7.34
CA ASN A 159 -9.24 5.95 6.30
C ASN A 159 -10.37 4.98 6.73
N GLY A 160 -11.05 5.25 7.85
CA GLY A 160 -12.17 4.46 8.34
C GLY A 160 -11.78 3.08 8.85
N ILE A 161 -10.51 2.90 9.25
CA ILE A 161 -9.98 1.66 9.76
C ILE A 161 -9.96 1.71 11.29
N PRO A 162 -10.63 0.78 11.99
CA PRO A 162 -10.60 0.75 13.44
C PRO A 162 -9.21 0.37 13.94
N VAL A 163 -8.71 1.15 14.89
CA VAL A 163 -7.49 0.83 15.63
C VAL A 163 -7.87 -0.09 16.77
N ILE A 164 -7.39 -1.32 16.70
CA ILE A 164 -7.62 -2.33 17.73
C ILE A 164 -6.49 -2.15 18.76
N SER A 165 -6.81 -1.55 19.90
CA SER A 165 -5.91 -1.57 21.05
C SER A 165 -5.87 -2.99 21.65
N PRO A 166 -4.68 -3.51 21.99
CA PRO A 166 -4.50 -4.81 22.62
C PRO A 166 -5.02 -4.86 24.06
#